data_AF-A0A349MPK7-F1
#
_entry.id   AF-A0A349MPK7-F1
#
_cell.length_a   1.000
_cell.length_b   1.000
_cell.length_c   1.000
_cell.angle_alpha   90.00
_cell.angle_beta   90.00
_cell.angle_gamma   90.00
#
_symmetry.space_group_name_H-M   'P 1'
#
loop_
_entity.id
_entity.type
_entity.pdbx_description
1 polymer ?
#
loop_
_entity_poly.entity_id
_entity_poly.type
_entity_poly.pdbx_seq_one_letter_code
_entity_poly.pdbx_strand_id
1 'polypeptide(L)'
;MNDPPDECRLRLVFITMLQFNGKQMSENILKYLRTQGEQLDADISKALKIPKAQLEKQLTELLSTGAVICCHVTRFSGDKKIEGMSYRLSAHVPPRAPGRKPGGKSKAAASDDADEE
;
A
#
# COMPACT_ATOMS: atom_id res chain seq x y z
N MET A 1 23.70 51.14 14.63
CA MET A 1 23.92 49.94 13.80
C MET A 1 22.68 49.06 13.97
N ASN A 2 21.76 49.10 13.00
CA ASN A 2 20.67 48.13 12.95
C ASN A 2 21.23 46.90 12.24
N ASP A 3 21.49 45.84 13.00
CA ASP A 3 21.81 44.54 12.42
C ASP A 3 20.59 44.02 11.66
N PRO A 4 20.71 43.63 10.37
CA PRO A 4 19.61 43.03 9.64
C PRO A 4 19.29 41.64 10.23
N PRO A 5 18.01 41.25 10.35
CA PRO A 5 17.65 39.98 10.95
C PRO A 5 18.14 38.81 10.07
N ASP A 6 18.79 37.85 10.72
CA ASP A 6 19.14 36.50 10.31
C ASP A 6 18.22 35.84 9.25
N GLU A 7 18.29 36.24 7.99
CA GLU A 7 17.64 35.51 6.87
C GLU A 7 18.16 34.07 6.77
N CYS A 8 19.42 33.83 7.16
CA CYS A 8 20.04 32.51 7.17
C CYS A 8 19.36 31.54 8.16
N ARG A 9 18.89 32.03 9.30
CA ARG A 9 18.30 31.19 10.35
C ARG A 9 16.86 30.81 10.02
N LEU A 10 16.07 31.73 9.43
CA LEU A 10 14.73 31.39 8.92
C LEU A 10 14.80 30.38 7.76
N ARG A 11 15.78 30.51 6.86
CA ARG A 11 15.92 29.63 5.69
C ARG A 11 16.22 28.18 6.09
N LEU A 12 17.04 27.97 7.13
CA LEU A 12 17.37 26.64 7.64
C LEU A 12 16.19 25.97 8.39
N VAL A 13 15.38 26.74 9.13
CA VAL A 13 14.16 26.25 9.78
C VAL A 13 13.10 25.86 8.73
N PHE A 14 12.96 26.63 7.64
CA PHE A 14 12.07 26.28 6.54
C PHE A 14 12.51 25.01 5.80
N ILE A 15 13.81 24.84 5.54
CA ILE A 15 14.35 23.64 4.87
C ILE A 15 14.14 22.39 5.74
N THR A 16 14.36 22.50 7.05
CA THR A 16 14.17 21.38 7.99
C THR A 16 12.68 21.05 8.20
N MET A 17 11.78 22.05 8.24
CA MET A 17 10.34 21.79 8.30
C MET A 17 9.80 21.12 7.03
N LEU A 18 10.30 21.47 5.85
CA LEU A 18 9.94 20.78 4.60
C LEU A 18 10.40 19.32 4.60
N GLN A 19 11.60 19.04 5.12
CA GLN A 19 12.13 17.66 5.23
C GLN A 19 11.40 16.83 6.29
N PHE A 20 11.02 17.41 7.43
CA PHE A 20 10.28 16.70 8.49
C PHE A 20 8.87 16.30 8.05
N ASN A 21 8.21 17.15 7.26
CA ASN A 21 6.88 16.88 6.73
C ASN A 21 6.87 15.77 5.65
N GLY A 22 7.94 15.65 4.86
CA GLY A 22 8.05 14.59 3.84
C GLY A 22 8.05 13.18 4.46
N LYS A 23 8.82 12.97 5.53
CA LYS A 23 8.92 11.66 6.18
C LYS A 23 7.60 11.20 6.83
N GLN A 24 6.87 12.11 7.46
CA GLN A 24 5.56 11.79 8.07
C GLN A 24 4.50 11.45 7.00
N MET A 25 4.56 12.09 5.84
CA MET A 25 3.61 11.89 4.74
C MET A 25 3.74 10.50 4.11
N SER A 26 4.96 10.06 3.83
CA SER A 26 5.20 8.73 3.24
C SER A 26 4.74 7.60 4.17
N GLU A 27 4.96 7.72 5.48
CA GLU A 27 4.45 6.77 6.47
C GLU A 27 2.91 6.72 6.52
N ASN A 28 2.25 7.87 6.40
CA ASN A 28 0.79 7.94 6.36
C ASN A 28 0.21 7.27 5.10
N ILE A 29 0.86 7.47 3.95
CA ILE A 29 0.48 6.78 2.69
C ILE A 29 0.61 5.26 2.85
N LEU A 30 1.73 4.78 3.39
CA LEU A 30 1.95 3.34 3.61
C LEU A 30 0.93 2.75 4.60
N LYS A 31 0.59 3.47 5.68
CA LYS A 31 -0.46 3.06 6.64
C LYS A 31 -1.83 2.98 5.96
N TYR A 32 -2.17 3.97 5.13
CA TYR A 32 -3.43 3.99 4.39
C TYR A 32 -3.53 2.82 3.39
N LEU A 33 -2.47 2.57 2.62
CA LEU A 33 -2.42 1.42 1.69
C LEU A 33 -2.47 0.07 2.42
N ARG A 34 -1.99 -0.01 3.66
CA ARG A 34 -2.08 -1.24 4.47
C ARG A 34 -3.51 -1.56 4.90
N THR A 35 -4.32 -0.54 5.19
CA THR A 35 -5.70 -0.73 5.67
C THR A 35 -6.69 -0.88 4.53
N GLN A 36 -6.52 -0.13 3.43
CA GLN A 36 -7.43 -0.14 2.29
C GLN A 36 -7.03 -1.11 1.17
N GLY A 37 -5.74 -1.46 1.08
CA GLY A 37 -5.20 -2.27 -0.02
C GLY A 37 -4.81 -1.43 -1.24
N GLU A 38 -5.09 -1.96 -2.44
CA GLU A 38 -4.82 -1.28 -3.71
C GLU A 38 -5.77 -0.09 -3.92
N GLN A 39 -5.21 1.11 -4.11
CA GLN A 39 -6.00 2.33 -4.32
C GLN A 39 -5.49 3.19 -5.47
N LEU A 40 -6.40 3.94 -6.10
CA LEU A 40 -6.07 4.91 -7.16
C LEU A 40 -5.45 6.17 -6.57
N ASP A 41 -4.55 6.81 -7.32
CA ASP A 41 -3.95 8.10 -6.97
C ASP A 41 -4.98 9.18 -6.59
N ALA A 42 -6.10 9.25 -7.33
CA ALA A 42 -7.19 10.18 -7.08
C ALA A 42 -7.87 9.92 -5.74
N ASP A 43 -8.00 8.66 -5.32
CA ASP A 43 -8.67 8.29 -4.09
C ASP A 43 -7.74 8.44 -2.88
N ILE A 44 -6.44 8.14 -3.05
CA ILE A 44 -5.42 8.42 -2.04
C ILE A 44 -5.32 9.93 -1.77
N SER A 45 -5.29 10.75 -2.83
CA SER A 45 -5.24 12.22 -2.71
C SER A 45 -6.46 12.75 -1.94
N LYS A 46 -7.66 12.24 -2.21
CA LYS A 46 -8.88 12.62 -1.49
C LYS A 46 -8.86 12.15 -0.03
N ALA A 47 -8.48 10.91 0.22
CA ALA A 47 -8.49 10.32 1.55
C ALA A 47 -7.51 11.00 2.51
N LEU A 48 -6.31 11.29 2.02
CA LEU A 48 -5.26 11.95 2.81
C LEU A 48 -5.34 13.49 2.75
N LYS A 49 -6.22 14.04 1.90
CA LYS A 49 -6.35 15.49 1.63
C LYS A 49 -5.03 16.15 1.21
N ILE A 50 -4.24 15.43 0.40
CA ILE A 50 -2.93 15.88 -0.09
C ILE A 50 -3.07 16.28 -1.57
N PRO A 51 -2.44 17.39 -2.01
CA PRO A 51 -2.38 17.74 -3.43
C PRO A 51 -1.72 16.65 -4.27
N LYS A 52 -2.30 16.35 -5.44
CA LYS A 52 -1.83 15.29 -6.33
C LYS A 52 -0.34 15.40 -6.69
N ALA A 53 0.14 16.62 -6.99
CA ALA A 53 1.56 16.86 -7.31
C ALA A 53 2.52 16.51 -6.16
N GLN A 54 2.09 16.69 -4.90
CA GLN A 54 2.90 16.33 -3.74
C GLN A 54 2.84 14.82 -3.49
N LEU A 55 1.66 14.21 -3.68
CA LEU A 55 1.48 12.77 -3.58
C LEU A 55 2.34 12.03 -4.61
N GLU A 56 2.39 12.48 -5.86
CA GLU A 56 3.19 11.88 -6.93
C GLU A 56 4.69 11.88 -6.61
N LYS A 57 5.22 12.99 -6.06
CA LYS A 57 6.63 13.05 -5.61
C LYS A 57 6.94 11.99 -4.57
N GLN A 58 6.06 11.86 -3.57
CA GLN A 58 6.22 10.88 -2.49
C GLN A 58 6.06 9.44 -3.00
N LEU A 59 5.10 9.19 -3.90
CA LEU A 59 4.93 7.88 -4.52
C LEU A 59 6.13 7.49 -5.39
N THR A 60 6.73 8.45 -6.10
CA THR A 60 7.94 8.20 -6.89
C THR A 60 9.12 7.79 -6.01
N GLU A 61 9.26 8.43 -4.84
CA GLU A 61 10.28 8.07 -3.84
C GLU A 61 10.01 6.70 -3.19
N LEU A 62 8.74 6.38 -2.92
CA LEU A 62 8.34 5.06 -2.41
C LEU A 62 8.52 3.95 -3.45
N LEU A 63 8.31 4.27 -4.74
CA LEU A 63 8.56 3.36 -5.86
C LEU A 63 10.06 3.10 -6.04
N SER A 64 10.90 4.13 -5.98
CA SER A 64 12.36 3.96 -6.08
C SER A 64 12.93 3.15 -4.92
N THR A 65 12.34 3.29 -3.72
CA THR A 65 12.69 2.49 -2.54
C THR A 65 12.12 1.06 -2.62
N GLY A 66 11.12 0.81 -3.48
CA GLY A 66 10.44 -0.49 -3.60
C GLY A 66 9.42 -0.79 -2.50
N ALA A 67 8.97 0.23 -1.76
CA ALA A 67 7.97 0.10 -0.70
C ALA A 67 6.55 -0.10 -1.24
N VAL A 68 6.26 0.50 -2.40
CA VAL A 68 4.99 0.38 -3.13
C VAL A 68 5.22 -0.11 -4.55
N ILE A 69 4.19 -0.69 -5.15
CA ILE A 69 4.14 -1.08 -6.55
C ILE A 69 3.04 -0.25 -7.21
N CYS A 70 3.34 0.30 -8.40
CA CYS A 70 2.34 0.95 -9.24
C CYS A 70 1.87 0.00 -10.35
N CYS A 71 0.59 0.04 -10.66
CA CYS A 71 0.00 -0.68 -11.78
C CYS A 71 -0.91 0.26 -12.56
N HIS A 72 -0.77 0.24 -13.87
CA HIS A 72 -1.70 0.93 -14.76
C HIS A 72 -3.01 0.14 -14.80
N VAL A 73 -4.12 0.78 -14.44
CA VAL A 73 -5.42 0.12 -14.34
C VAL A 73 -6.44 0.88 -15.17
N THR A 74 -7.21 0.12 -15.94
CA THR A 74 -8.43 0.58 -16.57
C THR A 74 -9.60 -0.06 -15.84
N ARG A 75 -10.38 0.74 -15.11
CA ARG A 75 -11.64 0.31 -14.49
C ARG A 75 -12.81 0.93 -15.23
N PHE A 76 -13.87 0.15 -15.44
CA PHE A 76 -15.13 0.65 -15.96
C PHE A 76 -16.10 0.78 -14.80
N SER A 77 -16.45 2.02 -14.44
CA SER A 77 -17.48 2.30 -13.44
C SER A 77 -18.74 2.71 -14.19
N GLY A 78 -19.63 1.74 -14.44
CA GLY A 78 -20.76 1.90 -15.36
C GLY A 78 -20.26 2.11 -16.79
N ASP A 79 -20.77 3.15 -17.46
CA ASP A 79 -20.39 3.48 -18.85
C ASP A 79 -19.12 4.34 -18.96
N LYS A 80 -18.47 4.65 -17.83
CA LYS A 80 -17.29 5.52 -17.80
C LYS A 80 -16.02 4.70 -17.64
N LYS A 81 -15.14 4.78 -18.65
CA LYS A 81 -13.77 4.29 -18.58
C LYS A 81 -12.96 5.21 -17.68
N ILE A 82 -12.41 4.66 -16.60
CA ILE A 82 -11.49 5.32 -15.68
C ILE A 82 -10.14 4.66 -15.86
N GLU A 83 -9.22 5.39 -16.47
CA GLU A 83 -7.84 4.99 -16.70
C GLU A 83 -6.94 5.76 -15.73
N GLY A 84 -6.05 5.05 -15.04
CA GLY A 84 -5.21 5.68 -14.03
C GLY A 84 -4.17 4.73 -13.42
N MET A 85 -3.44 5.27 -12.45
CA MET A 85 -2.39 4.55 -11.73
C MET A 85 -2.91 4.11 -10.38
N SER A 86 -2.89 2.80 -10.14
CA SER A 86 -3.16 2.20 -8.84
C SER A 86 -1.85 1.93 -8.10
N TYR A 87 -1.88 2.04 -6.79
CA TYR A 87 -0.74 1.79 -5.92
C TYR A 87 -1.11 0.76 -4.86
N ARG A 88 -0.23 -0.22 -4.65
CA ARG A 88 -0.34 -1.22 -3.59
C ARG A 88 0.99 -1.40 -2.86
N LEU A 89 0.96 -1.94 -1.64
CA LEU A 89 2.17 -2.28 -0.90
C LEU A 89 2.94 -3.44 -1.57
N SER A 90 4.25 -3.31 -1.66
CA SER A 90 5.13 -4.29 -2.34
C SER A 90 5.13 -5.66 -1.66
N ALA A 91 5.07 -5.69 -0.33
CA ALA A 91 5.14 -6.92 0.48
C ALA A 91 3.79 -7.35 1.07
N HIS A 92 2.66 -6.91 0.52
CA HIS A 92 1.36 -7.38 1.02
C HIS A 92 1.06 -8.78 0.50
N VAL A 93 1.52 -9.79 1.24
CA VAL A 93 1.14 -11.19 1.02
C VAL A 93 -0.25 -11.38 1.62
N PRO A 94 -1.30 -11.65 0.82
CA PRO A 94 -2.62 -11.94 1.37
C PRO A 94 -2.53 -13.17 2.27
N PRO A 95 -3.30 -13.23 3.38
CA PRO A 95 -3.33 -14.40 4.24
C PRO A 95 -3.67 -15.63 3.39
N ARG A 96 -3.05 -16.78 3.69
CA ARG A 96 -3.32 -18.04 2.98
C ARG A 96 -4.84 -18.21 2.89
N ALA A 97 -5.35 -18.23 1.65
CA ALA A 97 -6.76 -18.53 1.42
C ALA A 97 -7.09 -19.83 2.17
N PRO A 98 -8.27 -19.95 2.81
CA PRO A 98 -8.70 -21.19 3.44
C PRO A 98 -8.86 -22.31 2.39
N GLY A 99 -7.73 -22.91 1.99
CA GLY A 99 -7.65 -24.02 1.06
C GLY A 99 -7.98 -25.31 1.79
N ARG A 100 -9.16 -25.86 1.48
CA ARG A 100 -9.72 -27.20 1.73
C ARG A 100 -9.13 -28.04 2.88
N LYS A 101 -10.03 -28.41 3.80
CA LYS A 101 -9.92 -29.39 4.90
C LYS A 101 -8.81 -30.45 4.72
N PRO A 102 -7.84 -30.57 5.65
CA PRO A 102 -6.89 -31.68 5.62
C PRO A 102 -7.61 -32.99 6.01
N GLY A 103 -7.47 -34.01 5.15
CA GLY A 103 -7.61 -35.43 5.51
C GLY A 103 -9.04 -35.98 5.65
N GLY A 104 -9.73 -36.22 4.54
CA GLY A 104 -10.71 -37.32 4.51
C GLY A 104 -9.92 -38.64 4.54
N LYS A 105 -9.99 -39.39 5.64
CA LYS A 105 -9.36 -40.71 5.76
C LYS A 105 -9.81 -41.59 4.59
N SER A 106 -8.90 -42.01 3.72
CA SER A 106 -9.12 -43.19 2.89
C SER A 106 -9.21 -44.38 3.87
N LYS A 107 -10.41 -44.94 4.03
CA LYS A 107 -10.56 -46.24 4.69
C LYS A 107 -9.90 -47.27 3.77
N ALA A 108 -8.73 -47.74 4.19
CA ALA A 108 -8.24 -49.05 3.80
C ALA A 108 -9.30 -50.07 4.22
N ALA A 109 -9.94 -50.72 3.26
CA ALA A 109 -10.66 -51.96 3.49
C ALA A 109 -9.61 -53.07 3.40
N ALA A 110 -9.00 -53.39 4.55
CA ALA A 110 -8.42 -54.70 4.76
C ALA A 110 -9.61 -55.64 5.02
N SER A 111 -9.85 -56.55 4.09
CA SER A 111 -10.61 -57.77 4.33
C SER A 111 -9.61 -58.79 4.87
N ASP A 112 -9.74 -59.15 6.14
CA ASP A 112 -9.18 -60.39 6.68
C ASP A 112 -10.32 -61.13 7.41
N ASP A 113 -10.43 -62.39 7.05
CA ASP A 113 -11.41 -63.42 7.38
C ASP A 113 -11.48 -63.77 8.88
N ALA A 114 -12.66 -64.20 9.34
CA ALA A 114 -12.82 -65.06 10.51
C ALA A 114 -14.12 -65.88 10.42
N ASP A 115 -13.95 -67.17 10.11
CA ASP A 115 -14.85 -68.30 10.38
C ASP A 115 -15.12 -68.46 11.90
N GLU A 116 -16.39 -68.68 12.27
CA GLU A 116 -16.95 -69.65 13.26
C GLU A 116 -18.48 -69.62 13.02
N GLU A 117 -19.23 -70.70 12.78
CA GLU A 117 -19.22 -72.09 13.27
C GLU A 117 -19.71 -73.09 12.19
#